data_AF-A0A9P5Y3F6-F1
#
_entry.id   AF-A0A9P5Y3F6-F1
#
_cell.length_a   1.000
_cell.length_b   1.000
_cell.length_c   1.000
_cell.angle_alpha   90.00
_cell.angle_beta   90.00
_cell.angle_gamma   90.00
#
_symmetry.space_group_name_H-M   'P 1'
#
loop_
_entity.id
_entity.type
_entity.pdbx_description
1 polymer ?
#
loop_
_entity_poly.entity_id
_entity_poly.type
_entity_poly.pdbx_seq_one_letter_code
_entity_poly.pdbx_strand_id
1 'polypeptide(L)'
;MNNSAPFRSNINERKTQRLRPTHFIAIPLNTNQTILNNLSRFQNAILQLSNSRQGTETNRIRGLDPSIVIDPRRFHFTLGVMALEDPAPTPSPTTSTHRPTLTVESALALLRSLKPALSKIISGSVDGSVDGNLNHNTPNLQQTQRSTTTVPPLRVILDRIDIMDPVAPPSTKSREGESGKRDSGVRAAEVSVAGLQKGAPNVLHHGENDIGEIWSRVLYMAPSLVGVEGEKLRLISDLVHQTFKREGYVTDTRPLKLHCTVLNASHRRPPRFRGDPFSYSDILKSGILSYLSPTSNAPPPNQITTNASSTGIPNASLNSTTSLGSHPKTPERSKSRPNAKRSSAPPLPVPIDFRDEVGVQEIGLWIMGSRGPNNEYVSCGGVKLG
;
A
#
# COMPACT_ATOMS: atom_id res chain seq x y z
N MET A 1 -67.09 7.58 -2.24
CA MET A 1 -65.90 6.70 -2.22
C MET A 1 -64.74 7.49 -2.79
N ASN A 2 -63.97 8.15 -1.92
CA ASN A 2 -62.85 9.00 -2.32
C ASN A 2 -61.57 8.16 -2.38
N ASN A 3 -61.10 7.88 -3.60
CA ASN A 3 -59.80 7.26 -3.84
C ASN A 3 -58.68 8.29 -3.68
N SER A 4 -58.23 8.48 -2.44
CA SER A 4 -57.00 9.22 -2.15
C SER A 4 -55.79 8.31 -2.46
N ALA A 5 -55.12 8.58 -3.57
CA ALA A 5 -53.89 7.89 -3.94
C ALA A 5 -52.76 8.21 -2.93
N PRO A 6 -51.95 7.22 -2.51
CA PRO A 6 -50.85 7.44 -1.58
C PRO A 6 -49.76 8.30 -2.23
N PHE A 7 -49.47 9.43 -1.59
CA PHE A 7 -48.36 10.31 -1.90
C PHE A 7 -47.06 9.51 -1.78
N ARG A 8 -46.49 9.08 -2.92
CA ARG A 8 -45.13 8.53 -2.96
C ARG A 8 -44.17 9.67 -2.64
N SER A 9 -43.78 9.78 -1.37
CA SER A 9 -42.66 10.63 -0.99
C SER A 9 -41.44 10.16 -1.78
N ASN A 10 -40.98 11.01 -2.70
CA ASN A 10 -39.67 10.91 -3.31
C ASN A 10 -38.65 11.10 -2.18
N ILE A 11 -38.37 10.02 -1.45
CA ILE A 11 -37.16 9.88 -0.64
C ILE A 11 -36.02 9.77 -1.67
N ASN A 12 -35.67 10.92 -2.25
CA ASN A 12 -34.36 11.12 -2.82
C ASN A 12 -33.41 10.97 -1.65
N GLU A 13 -32.94 9.74 -1.43
CA GLU A 13 -31.73 9.46 -0.67
C GLU A 13 -30.66 10.38 -1.26
N ARG A 14 -30.47 11.53 -0.60
CA ARG A 14 -29.32 12.37 -0.83
C ARG A 14 -28.15 11.48 -0.45
N LYS A 15 -27.57 10.80 -1.44
CA LYS A 15 -26.27 10.13 -1.31
C LYS A 15 -25.39 11.14 -0.63
N THR A 16 -25.13 10.94 0.65
CA THR A 16 -24.30 11.83 1.43
C THR A 16 -22.99 11.90 0.68
N GLN A 17 -22.71 13.06 0.09
CA GLN A 17 -21.48 13.24 -0.66
C GLN A 17 -20.37 12.95 0.32
N ARG A 18 -19.67 11.84 0.11
CA ARG A 18 -18.54 11.47 0.96
C ARG A 18 -17.55 12.61 0.85
N LEU A 19 -17.34 13.32 1.95
CA LEU A 19 -16.38 14.40 2.01
C LEU A 19 -15.02 13.84 1.61
N ARG A 20 -14.34 14.55 0.71
CA ARG A 20 -13.00 14.17 0.29
C ARG A 20 -12.08 14.30 1.51
N PRO A 21 -11.29 13.26 1.84
CA PRO A 21 -10.32 13.39 2.92
C PRO A 21 -9.33 14.53 2.66
N THR A 22 -9.07 15.32 3.69
CA THR A 22 -8.15 16.47 3.66
C THR A 22 -6.94 16.24 4.55
N HIS A 23 -7.05 15.37 5.55
CA HIS A 23 -5.99 15.05 6.50
C HIS A 23 -5.90 13.55 6.74
N PHE A 24 -4.80 13.13 7.38
CA PHE A 24 -4.61 11.77 7.83
C PHE A 24 -3.70 11.72 9.05
N ILE A 25 -3.91 10.70 9.88
CA ILE A 25 -3.03 10.40 11.01
C ILE A 25 -2.07 9.31 10.58
N ALA A 26 -0.80 9.49 10.92
CA ALA A 26 0.24 8.58 10.48
C ALA A 26 1.39 8.42 11.48
N ILE A 27 2.10 7.31 11.30
CA ILE A 27 3.41 7.06 11.88
C ILE A 27 4.48 7.38 10.82
N PRO A 28 5.24 8.48 10.93
CA PRO A 28 6.37 8.74 10.05
C PRO A 28 7.44 7.65 10.17
N LEU A 29 7.97 7.20 9.02
CA LEU A 29 9.18 6.36 8.97
C LEU A 29 10.37 7.08 8.31
N ASN A 30 10.17 8.35 7.92
CA ASN A 30 11.17 9.16 7.23
C ASN A 30 12.28 9.71 8.15
N THR A 31 12.31 9.33 9.43
CA THR A 31 13.37 9.69 10.38
C THR A 31 14.54 8.71 10.36
N ASN A 32 14.37 7.51 9.78
CA ASN A 32 15.42 6.51 9.68
C ASN A 32 16.19 6.67 8.35
N GLN A 33 17.41 7.21 8.44
CA GLN A 33 18.24 7.46 7.26
C GLN A 33 18.61 6.20 6.49
N THR A 34 18.78 5.06 7.18
CA THR A 34 19.10 3.79 6.53
C THR A 34 17.96 3.32 5.64
N ILE A 35 16.72 3.40 6.10
CA ILE A 35 15.55 3.10 5.28
C ILE A 35 15.44 4.06 4.10
N LEU A 36 15.61 5.37 4.33
CA LEU A 36 15.58 6.34 3.24
C LEU A 36 16.62 6.02 2.17
N ASN A 37 17.84 5.65 2.58
CA ASN A 37 18.93 5.30 1.66
C ASN A 37 18.64 4.01 0.90
N ASN A 38 18.15 2.96 1.57
CA ASN A 38 17.83 1.68 0.94
C ASN A 38 16.66 1.84 -0.05
N LEU A 39 15.60 2.55 0.37
CA LEU A 39 14.46 2.81 -0.48
C LEU A 39 14.83 3.67 -1.69
N SER A 40 15.68 4.69 -1.49
CA SER A 40 16.19 5.51 -2.61
C SER A 40 17.02 4.67 -3.58
N ARG A 41 17.89 3.78 -3.09
CA ARG A 41 18.67 2.86 -3.93
C ARG A 41 17.77 1.95 -4.75
N PHE A 42 16.79 1.33 -4.11
CA PHE A 42 15.78 0.49 -4.77
C PHE A 42 14.99 1.27 -5.84
N GLN A 43 14.52 2.47 -5.52
CA GLN A 43 13.76 3.33 -6.44
C GLN A 43 14.61 3.85 -7.60
N ASN A 44 15.89 4.11 -7.39
CA ASN A 44 16.79 4.47 -8.47
C ASN A 44 17.03 3.27 -9.39
N ALA A 45 17.26 2.07 -8.84
CA ALA A 45 17.45 0.85 -9.62
C ALA A 45 16.23 0.51 -10.48
N ILE A 46 15.01 0.57 -9.91
CA ILE A 46 13.78 0.28 -10.66
C ILE A 46 13.57 1.27 -11.82
N LEU A 47 13.89 2.55 -11.61
CA LEU A 47 13.78 3.58 -12.65
C LEU A 47 14.85 3.45 -13.72
N GLN A 48 16.08 3.09 -13.37
CA GLN A 48 17.15 2.85 -14.35
C GLN A 48 16.81 1.70 -15.29
N LEU A 49 16.28 0.58 -14.77
CA LEU A 49 15.79 -0.53 -15.60
C LEU A 49 14.68 -0.10 -16.56
N SER A 50 13.82 0.83 -16.14
CA SER A 50 12.73 1.32 -17.00
C SER A 50 13.19 2.25 -18.13
N ASN A 51 14.35 2.90 -17.97
CA ASN A 51 14.88 3.91 -18.90
C ASN A 51 16.01 3.38 -19.79
N SER A 52 16.57 2.20 -19.50
CA SER A 52 17.66 1.63 -20.30
C SER A 52 17.20 1.36 -21.73
N ARG A 53 17.73 2.13 -22.68
CA ARG A 53 17.51 1.94 -24.13
C ARG A 53 18.29 0.75 -24.69
N GLN A 54 19.29 0.27 -23.95
CA GLN A 54 20.19 -0.79 -24.38
C GLN A 54 19.79 -2.18 -23.85
N GLY A 55 18.76 -2.26 -23.00
CA GLY A 55 18.24 -3.53 -22.52
C GLY A 55 17.37 -4.23 -23.57
N THR A 56 17.45 -5.55 -23.65
CA THR A 56 16.42 -6.38 -24.29
C THR A 56 15.07 -6.06 -23.65
N GLU A 57 13.97 -6.10 -24.43
CA GLU A 57 12.62 -5.77 -23.93
C GLU A 57 12.24 -6.55 -22.66
N THR A 58 12.85 -7.71 -22.45
CA THR A 58 12.68 -8.59 -21.28
C THR A 58 13.08 -7.96 -19.95
N ASN A 59 13.94 -6.94 -19.94
CA ASN A 59 14.48 -6.35 -18.71
C ASN A 59 13.73 -5.09 -18.26
N ARG A 60 12.78 -4.60 -19.07
CA ARG A 60 12.01 -3.40 -18.75
C ARG A 60 10.82 -3.76 -17.87
N ILE A 61 10.63 -3.00 -16.80
CA ILE A 61 9.43 -3.12 -15.96
C ILE A 61 8.28 -2.41 -16.65
N ARG A 62 7.35 -3.18 -17.19
CA ARG A 62 6.22 -2.66 -17.96
C ARG A 62 5.27 -1.88 -17.08
N GLY A 63 4.76 -0.78 -17.63
CA GLY A 63 3.90 0.14 -16.90
C GLY A 63 4.61 0.90 -15.78
N LEU A 64 5.92 0.82 -15.58
CA LEU A 64 6.59 1.71 -14.64
C LEU A 64 6.70 3.14 -15.20
N ASP A 65 6.47 4.14 -14.36
CA ASP A 65 6.64 5.55 -14.69
C ASP A 65 7.18 6.32 -13.48
N PRO A 66 8.12 7.27 -13.62
CA PRO A 66 8.70 8.01 -12.49
C PRO A 66 7.67 8.68 -11.58
N SER A 67 6.53 9.14 -12.12
CA SER A 67 5.51 9.84 -11.35
C SER A 67 4.71 8.94 -10.39
N ILE A 68 4.79 7.61 -10.54
CA ILE A 68 4.14 6.67 -9.62
C ILE A 68 5.03 6.30 -8.44
N VAL A 69 6.31 6.65 -8.46
CA VAL A 69 7.25 6.40 -7.36
C VAL A 69 6.97 7.38 -6.23
N ILE A 70 6.77 6.86 -5.01
CA ILE A 70 6.55 7.67 -3.82
C ILE A 70 7.89 8.13 -3.26
N ASP A 71 8.07 9.43 -3.06
CA ASP A 71 9.27 9.98 -2.43
C ASP A 71 9.50 9.34 -1.04
N PRO A 72 10.72 8.81 -0.75
CA PRO A 72 11.05 8.21 0.55
C PRO A 72 10.77 9.12 1.75
N ARG A 73 10.86 10.44 1.60
CA ARG A 73 10.54 11.41 2.66
C ARG A 73 9.06 11.44 3.03
N ARG A 74 8.19 10.83 2.21
CA ARG A 74 6.75 10.68 2.42
C ARG A 74 6.38 9.29 2.92
N PHE A 75 7.35 8.49 3.37
CA PHE A 75 7.14 7.12 3.82
C PHE A 75 6.54 7.10 5.25
N HIS A 76 5.38 6.47 5.40
CA HIS A 76 4.60 6.46 6.64
C HIS A 76 3.60 5.29 6.68
N PHE A 77 3.13 4.93 7.87
CA PHE A 77 1.93 4.12 8.04
C PHE A 77 0.71 5.01 8.27
N THR A 78 -0.33 4.89 7.44
CA THR A 78 -1.59 5.59 7.66
C THR A 78 -2.45 4.87 8.70
N LEU A 79 -2.81 5.57 9.77
CA LEU A 79 -3.70 5.07 10.82
C LEU A 79 -5.16 5.44 10.57
N GLY A 80 -5.42 6.52 9.83
CA GLY A 80 -6.77 6.93 9.46
C GLY A 80 -6.77 8.15 8.55
N VAL A 81 -7.77 8.27 7.69
CA VAL A 81 -8.00 9.44 6.83
C VAL A 81 -9.28 10.14 7.28
N MET A 82 -9.29 11.47 7.20
CA MET A 82 -10.39 12.30 7.69
C MET A 82 -10.56 13.56 6.85
N ALA A 83 -11.76 14.14 6.90
CA ALA A 83 -12.03 15.48 6.38
C ALA A 83 -12.15 16.41 7.58
N LEU A 84 -11.23 17.38 7.68
CA LEU A 84 -11.26 18.43 8.70
C LEU A 84 -11.53 19.76 8.02
N GLU A 85 -12.28 20.60 8.72
CA GLU A 85 -12.62 21.97 8.34
C GLU A 85 -11.62 22.95 8.95
N ASP A 86 -11.36 24.03 8.23
CA ASP A 86 -10.65 25.18 8.78
C ASP A 86 -11.54 25.89 9.83
N PRO A 87 -10.96 26.46 10.88
CA PRO A 87 -11.73 27.22 11.87
C PRO A 87 -12.42 28.38 11.13
N ALA A 88 -13.75 28.37 11.12
CA ALA A 88 -14.52 29.42 10.46
C ALA A 88 -14.15 30.78 11.09
N PRO A 89 -13.94 31.82 10.27
CA PRO A 89 -13.72 33.17 10.78
C PRO A 89 -15.00 33.67 11.44
N THR A 90 -15.06 33.56 12.77
CA THR A 90 -16.09 34.08 13.67
C THR A 90 -17.50 33.47 13.49
N PRO A 91 -18.08 32.82 14.52
CA PRO A 91 -19.40 32.21 14.41
C PRO A 91 -20.48 33.30 14.24
N SER A 92 -21.17 33.28 13.11
CA SER A 92 -22.43 34.01 12.97
C SER A 92 -23.50 33.31 13.81
N PRO A 93 -24.28 34.02 14.65
CA PRO A 93 -25.14 33.44 15.69
C PRO A 93 -26.43 32.74 15.19
N THR A 94 -26.44 32.15 14.00
CA THR A 94 -27.65 31.50 13.46
C THR A 94 -27.84 30.07 14.01
N THR A 95 -29.06 29.83 14.49
CA THR A 95 -29.55 28.80 15.42
C THR A 95 -29.71 27.37 14.88
N SER A 96 -28.88 26.90 13.95
CA SER A 96 -28.97 25.49 13.51
C SER A 96 -28.33 24.52 14.50
N THR A 97 -29.01 23.38 14.70
CA THR A 97 -28.54 22.17 15.38
C THR A 97 -27.29 21.60 14.67
N HIS A 98 -26.14 22.22 14.92
CA HIS A 98 -24.89 21.89 14.25
C HIS A 98 -24.28 20.63 14.85
N ARG A 99 -24.09 19.63 13.99
CA ARG A 99 -23.12 18.54 14.23
C ARG A 99 -21.77 19.19 14.60
N PRO A 100 -21.04 18.65 15.59
CA PRO A 100 -19.72 19.16 15.95
C PRO A 100 -18.84 19.26 14.71
N THR A 101 -18.27 20.43 14.44
CA THR A 101 -17.31 20.63 13.36
C THR A 101 -16.01 19.92 13.72
N LEU A 102 -15.50 19.10 12.80
CA LEU A 102 -14.24 18.38 12.99
C LEU A 102 -13.10 19.25 12.50
N THR A 103 -12.26 19.72 13.41
CA THR A 103 -11.17 20.66 13.10
C THR A 103 -9.80 20.03 13.33
N VAL A 104 -8.75 20.67 12.81
CA VAL A 104 -7.36 20.28 13.09
C VAL A 104 -7.07 20.34 14.59
N GLU A 105 -7.55 21.38 15.28
CA GLU A 105 -7.31 21.57 16.71
C GLU A 105 -7.96 20.46 17.55
N SER A 106 -9.24 20.14 17.27
CA SER A 106 -9.96 19.10 18.00
C SER A 106 -9.37 17.70 17.75
N ALA A 107 -8.90 17.43 16.52
CA ALA A 107 -8.19 16.19 16.20
C ALA A 107 -6.84 16.09 16.95
N LEU A 108 -6.06 17.16 17.02
CA LEU A 108 -4.81 17.19 17.79
C LEU A 108 -5.05 17.05 19.29
N ALA A 109 -6.11 17.66 19.83
CA ALA A 109 -6.50 17.49 21.23
C ALA A 109 -6.84 16.03 21.54
N LEU A 110 -7.59 15.37 20.66
CA LEU A 110 -7.89 13.93 20.77
C LEU A 110 -6.61 13.08 20.69
N LEU A 111 -5.69 13.38 19.79
CA LEU A 111 -4.43 12.65 19.70
C LEU A 111 -3.59 12.81 20.97
N ARG A 112 -3.54 14.02 21.54
CA ARG A 112 -2.83 14.31 22.80
C ARG A 112 -3.44 13.59 23.99
N SER A 113 -4.76 13.46 24.05
CA SER A 113 -5.43 12.74 25.15
C SER A 113 -5.07 11.25 25.18
N LEU A 114 -4.63 10.67 24.05
CA LEU A 114 -4.15 9.28 23.99
C LEU A 114 -2.75 9.06 24.56
N LYS A 115 -1.97 10.13 24.82
CA LYS A 115 -0.56 10.03 25.25
C LYS A 115 -0.33 9.10 26.46
N PRO A 116 -1.14 9.14 27.54
CA PRO A 116 -0.94 8.24 28.69
C PRO A 116 -1.11 6.76 28.30
N ALA A 117 -2.11 6.43 27.50
CA ALA A 117 -2.36 5.06 27.04
C ALA A 117 -1.26 4.57 26.09
N LEU A 118 -0.81 5.42 25.16
CA LEU A 118 0.32 5.12 24.29
C LEU A 118 1.60 4.83 25.08
N SER A 119 1.88 5.65 26.10
CA SER A 119 3.05 5.48 26.97
C SER A 119 3.01 4.16 27.75
N LYS A 120 1.83 3.74 28.21
CA LYS A 120 1.62 2.45 28.88
C LYS A 120 1.95 1.27 27.94
N ILE A 121 1.51 1.32 26.69
CA ILE A 121 1.78 0.28 25.68
C ILE A 121 3.29 0.20 25.39
N ILE A 122 3.95 1.35 25.17
CA ILE A 122 5.39 1.40 24.83
C ILE A 122 6.24 0.82 25.96
N SER A 123 5.90 1.16 27.21
CA SER A 123 6.61 0.70 28.40
C SER A 123 6.44 -0.80 28.67
N GLY A 124 5.63 -1.52 27.89
CA GLY A 124 5.40 -2.95 28.08
C GLY A 124 4.57 -3.29 29.33
N SER A 125 3.96 -2.30 29.97
CA SER A 125 3.02 -2.49 31.09
C SER A 125 1.66 -2.91 30.54
N VAL A 126 1.63 -3.99 29.77
CA VAL A 126 0.40 -4.70 29.46
C VAL A 126 0.21 -5.69 30.60
N ASP A 127 -0.31 -5.21 31.73
CA ASP A 127 -0.91 -6.12 32.71
C ASP A 127 -1.95 -6.92 31.91
N GLY A 128 -1.75 -8.24 31.80
CA GLY A 128 -2.44 -9.14 30.86
C GLY A 128 -3.95 -9.30 31.06
N SER A 129 -4.65 -8.28 31.56
CA SER A 129 -6.09 -8.21 31.72
C SER A 129 -6.63 -7.06 30.86
N VAL A 130 -6.81 -7.33 29.56
CA VAL A 130 -7.61 -6.48 28.66
C VAL A 130 -9.01 -7.09 28.57
N ASP A 131 -9.63 -7.37 29.72
CA ASP A 131 -11.09 -7.49 29.80
C ASP A 131 -11.61 -6.08 30.11
N GLY A 132 -12.25 -5.49 29.11
CA GLY A 132 -12.59 -4.07 29.05
C GLY A 132 -13.63 -3.62 30.08
N ASN A 133 -13.19 -3.40 31.32
CA ASN A 133 -13.97 -2.65 32.29
C ASN A 133 -13.09 -1.63 33.01
N LEU A 134 -13.08 -0.40 32.47
CA LEU A 134 -12.47 0.78 33.10
C LEU A 134 -13.32 1.20 34.32
N ASN A 135 -13.22 0.48 35.43
CA ASN A 135 -13.77 0.95 36.71
C ASN A 135 -12.67 1.09 37.76
N HIS A 136 -12.56 2.32 38.27
CA HIS A 136 -11.61 2.78 39.26
C HIS A 136 -11.81 2.12 40.63
N ASN A 137 -10.73 1.54 41.17
CA ASN A 137 -10.23 1.81 42.51
C ASN A 137 -8.94 1.02 42.74
N THR A 138 -7.84 1.70 43.05
CA THR A 138 -6.62 1.04 43.55
C THR A 138 -5.98 1.90 44.64
N PRO A 139 -5.49 1.29 45.75
CA PRO A 139 -5.05 2.02 46.93
C PRO A 139 -3.58 2.43 46.87
N ASN A 140 -3.30 3.38 47.75
CA ASN A 140 -2.08 4.12 48.04
C ASN A 140 -0.85 3.21 48.24
N LEU A 141 0.19 3.35 47.41
CA LEU A 141 1.48 2.67 47.59
C LEU A 141 2.64 3.67 47.54
N GLN A 142 3.50 3.55 48.55
CA GLN A 142 4.50 4.51 48.98
C GLN A 142 5.56 4.84 47.93
N GLN A 143 5.95 6.12 47.98
CA GLN A 143 6.81 6.87 47.08
C GLN A 143 8.27 6.43 47.20
N THR A 144 8.68 5.41 46.42
CA THR A 144 10.09 5.05 46.25
C THR A 144 10.70 5.91 45.14
N GLN A 145 11.89 6.47 45.38
CA GLN A 145 12.57 7.45 44.52
C GLN A 145 12.70 6.95 43.06
N ARG A 146 12.08 7.68 42.13
CA ARG A 146 12.03 7.34 40.70
C ARG A 146 13.33 7.75 40.01
N SER A 147 14.22 6.79 39.78
CA SER A 147 15.22 6.90 38.71
C SER A 147 14.50 7.16 37.39
N THR A 148 14.93 8.19 36.64
CA THR A 148 14.39 8.52 35.31
C THR A 148 14.84 7.47 34.30
N THR A 149 14.19 6.31 34.31
CA THR A 149 14.41 5.28 33.30
C THR A 149 13.89 5.80 31.97
N THR A 150 14.80 6.08 31.05
CA THR A 150 14.47 6.45 29.67
C THR A 150 13.75 5.28 29.02
N VAL A 151 12.48 5.46 28.67
CA VAL A 151 11.69 4.43 28.00
C VAL A 151 12.29 4.19 26.62
N PRO A 152 12.61 2.94 26.24
CA PRO A 152 13.14 2.66 24.91
C PRO A 152 12.09 3.02 23.83
N PRO A 153 12.51 3.56 22.68
CA PRO A 153 11.59 3.90 21.60
C PRO A 153 10.94 2.64 21.00
N LEU A 154 9.71 2.78 20.49
CA LEU A 154 9.06 1.72 19.72
C LEU A 154 9.90 1.40 18.48
N ARG A 155 10.20 0.12 18.26
CA ARG A 155 10.98 -0.34 17.11
C ARG A 155 10.05 -1.00 16.09
N VAL A 156 10.26 -0.73 14.81
CA VAL A 156 9.46 -1.35 13.73
C VAL A 156 10.38 -2.01 12.71
N ILE A 157 10.05 -3.23 12.33
CA ILE A 157 10.75 -4.00 11.30
C ILE A 157 9.84 -4.06 10.08
N LEU A 158 10.37 -3.78 8.88
CA LEU A 158 9.65 -3.98 7.62
C LEU A 158 10.07 -5.34 7.03
N ASP A 159 9.17 -6.32 7.04
CA ASP A 159 9.55 -7.71 6.76
C ASP A 159 9.05 -8.25 5.42
N ARG A 160 8.18 -7.51 4.74
CA ARG A 160 7.68 -7.94 3.43
C ARG A 160 7.36 -6.78 2.49
N ILE A 161 7.54 -7.04 1.20
CA ILE A 161 7.02 -6.24 0.10
C ILE A 161 5.86 -6.99 -0.56
N ASP A 162 4.81 -6.26 -0.90
CA ASP A 162 3.58 -6.83 -1.40
C ASP A 162 2.82 -5.83 -2.29
N ILE A 163 1.78 -6.32 -2.95
CA ILE A 163 0.93 -5.53 -3.84
C ILE A 163 -0.51 -5.45 -3.33
N MET A 164 -1.17 -4.34 -3.63
CA MET A 164 -2.60 -4.18 -3.34
C MET A 164 -3.43 -4.55 -4.57
N ASP A 165 -4.46 -5.36 -4.35
CA ASP A 165 -5.50 -5.72 -5.33
C ASP A 165 -4.93 -6.03 -6.73
N PRO A 166 -4.39 -7.25 -6.97
CA PRO A 166 -3.89 -7.66 -8.27
C PRO A 166 -4.93 -7.42 -9.38
N VAL A 167 -4.47 -6.95 -10.53
CA VAL A 167 -5.32 -6.62 -11.68
C VAL A 167 -4.92 -7.38 -12.92
N ALA A 168 -5.82 -7.45 -13.90
CA ALA A 168 -5.50 -7.99 -15.21
C ALA A 168 -4.50 -7.08 -15.97
N PRO A 169 -3.69 -7.66 -16.89
CA PRO A 169 -2.86 -6.88 -17.80
C PRO A 169 -3.67 -5.82 -18.56
N PRO A 170 -3.07 -4.65 -18.87
CA PRO A 170 -3.68 -3.71 -19.80
C PRO A 170 -3.87 -4.38 -21.16
N SER A 171 -5.06 -4.24 -21.75
CA SER A 171 -5.35 -4.86 -23.05
C SER A 171 -4.53 -4.20 -24.16
N THR A 172 -3.80 -4.99 -24.94
CA THR A 172 -2.96 -4.54 -26.07
C THR A 172 -3.74 -3.80 -27.16
N LYS A 173 -5.05 -4.04 -27.27
CA LYS A 173 -5.92 -3.56 -28.37
C LYS A 173 -6.09 -2.04 -28.50
N SER A 174 -5.65 -1.23 -27.53
CA SER A 174 -5.97 0.21 -27.51
C SER A 174 -4.85 1.13 -27.98
N ARG A 175 -3.62 0.63 -28.17
CA ARG A 175 -2.46 1.53 -28.41
C ARG A 175 -2.02 1.66 -29.87
N GLU A 176 -2.42 0.74 -30.74
CA GLU A 176 -2.05 0.78 -32.17
C GLU A 176 -2.87 1.79 -32.98
N GLY A 177 -4.03 2.24 -32.48
CA GLY A 177 -4.98 3.08 -33.25
C GLY A 177 -4.67 4.57 -33.34
N GLU A 178 -3.72 5.12 -32.58
CA GLU A 178 -3.54 6.58 -32.47
C GLU A 178 -2.28 7.13 -33.18
N SER A 179 -1.43 6.27 -33.76
CA SER A 179 -0.21 6.71 -34.46
C SER A 179 -0.36 6.91 -35.97
N GLY A 180 -1.53 6.59 -36.55
CA GLY A 180 -1.69 6.39 -38.00
C GLY A 180 -2.50 7.43 -38.77
N LYS A 181 -2.53 8.71 -38.37
CA LYS A 181 -3.10 9.79 -39.21
C LYS A 181 -2.14 10.97 -39.34
N ARG A 182 -0.94 10.70 -39.83
CA ARG A 182 -0.13 11.71 -40.52
C ARG A 182 -0.07 11.30 -41.99
N ASP A 183 -0.79 12.06 -42.81
CA ASP A 183 -0.69 12.05 -44.26
C ASP A 183 0.79 12.13 -44.66
N SER A 184 1.34 11.00 -45.10
CA SER A 184 2.57 10.97 -45.87
C SER A 184 2.26 10.22 -47.15
N GLY A 185 1.78 10.99 -48.14
CA GLY A 185 1.64 10.52 -49.50
C GLY A 185 3.02 10.18 -50.07
N VAL A 186 3.45 8.93 -49.91
CA VAL A 186 4.54 8.35 -50.69
C VAL A 186 4.09 6.95 -51.12
N ARG A 187 3.76 6.82 -52.40
CA ARG A 187 3.52 5.53 -53.08
C ARG A 187 4.84 4.76 -53.11
N ALA A 188 4.88 3.57 -52.51
CA ALA A 188 5.91 2.58 -52.76
C ALA A 188 5.26 1.23 -53.09
N ALA A 189 5.80 0.59 -54.12
CA ALA A 189 5.28 -0.58 -54.80
C ALA A 189 5.31 -1.86 -53.95
N GLU A 190 4.26 -2.68 -54.09
CA GLU A 190 4.21 -4.06 -53.61
C GLU A 190 5.21 -4.92 -54.36
N VAL A 191 6.08 -5.61 -53.62
CA VAL A 191 6.76 -6.83 -54.08
C VAL A 191 6.25 -7.97 -53.20
N SER A 192 5.50 -8.86 -53.84
CA SER A 192 4.92 -10.05 -53.24
C SER A 192 5.94 -11.19 -53.29
N VAL A 193 6.26 -11.79 -52.14
CA VAL A 193 6.98 -13.07 -52.09
C VAL A 193 6.21 -14.02 -51.20
N ALA A 194 5.64 -15.03 -51.83
CA ALA A 194 4.94 -16.14 -51.21
C ALA A 194 5.92 -17.24 -50.78
N GLY A 195 5.62 -17.84 -49.63
CA GLY A 195 5.91 -19.24 -49.33
C GLY A 195 7.05 -19.50 -48.34
N LEU A 196 6.72 -19.98 -47.14
CA LEU A 196 7.29 -21.25 -46.63
C LEU A 196 6.57 -21.78 -45.38
N GLN A 197 6.01 -22.98 -45.56
CA GLN A 197 5.91 -24.14 -44.68
C GLN A 197 5.34 -24.06 -43.25
N LYS A 198 4.23 -24.79 -43.11
CA LYS A 198 3.68 -25.41 -41.91
C LYS A 198 4.62 -26.51 -41.36
N GLY A 199 4.74 -26.59 -40.04
CA GLY A 199 4.87 -27.87 -39.33
C GLY A 199 6.02 -27.98 -38.32
N ALA A 200 5.73 -27.78 -37.04
CA ALA A 200 6.36 -28.53 -35.96
C ALA A 200 5.41 -28.58 -34.73
N PRO A 201 5.21 -29.75 -34.10
CA PRO A 201 4.38 -29.87 -32.91
C PRO A 201 5.07 -29.25 -31.69
N ASN A 202 4.29 -28.44 -30.95
CA ASN A 202 4.67 -27.86 -29.67
C ASN A 202 5.16 -28.95 -28.70
N VAL A 203 6.46 -28.97 -28.45
CA VAL A 203 7.04 -29.58 -27.26
C VAL A 203 6.64 -28.69 -26.08
N LEU A 204 5.62 -29.12 -25.34
CA LEU A 204 5.22 -28.48 -24.08
C LEU A 204 6.33 -28.71 -23.05
N HIS A 205 7.24 -27.75 -22.94
CA HIS A 205 8.07 -27.59 -21.76
C HIS A 205 7.17 -27.21 -20.58
N HIS A 206 6.66 -28.21 -19.86
CA HIS A 206 6.18 -28.04 -18.50
C HIS A 206 7.39 -28.08 -17.57
N GLY A 207 7.97 -26.93 -17.27
CA GLY A 207 9.23 -26.90 -16.52
C GLY A 207 9.67 -25.55 -15.98
N GLU A 208 8.75 -24.62 -15.76
CA GLU A 208 8.96 -23.47 -14.89
C GLU A 208 7.57 -23.08 -14.40
N ASN A 209 7.38 -22.94 -13.08
CA ASN A 209 6.09 -22.55 -12.54
C ASN A 209 5.78 -21.16 -13.06
N ASP A 210 5.05 -21.06 -14.16
CA ASP A 210 4.64 -19.80 -14.76
C ASP A 210 3.66 -19.14 -13.79
N ILE A 211 4.22 -18.41 -12.84
CA ILE A 211 3.50 -17.51 -11.96
C ILE A 211 2.92 -16.48 -12.93
N GLY A 212 1.70 -16.77 -13.39
CA GLY A 212 1.05 -16.02 -14.46
C GLY A 212 1.17 -14.52 -14.21
N GLU A 213 1.14 -13.74 -15.28
CA GLU A 213 1.49 -12.33 -15.22
C GLU A 213 0.67 -11.54 -14.19
N ILE A 214 1.35 -10.99 -13.18
CA ILE A 214 0.74 -10.22 -12.09
C ILE A 214 0.96 -8.73 -12.34
N TRP A 215 -0.14 -7.99 -12.34
CA TRP A 215 -0.14 -6.54 -12.41
C TRP A 215 -0.74 -5.94 -11.15
N SER A 216 -0.27 -4.75 -10.77
CA SER A 216 -0.84 -4.02 -9.64
C SER A 216 -0.81 -2.51 -9.86
N ARG A 217 -1.62 -1.81 -9.06
CA ARG A 217 -1.64 -0.36 -8.98
C ARG A 217 -0.85 0.17 -7.79
N VAL A 218 -0.57 -0.66 -6.77
CA VAL A 218 0.10 -0.24 -5.55
C VAL A 218 1.11 -1.29 -5.13
N LEU A 219 2.36 -0.88 -4.96
CA LEU A 219 3.42 -1.67 -4.31
C LEU A 219 3.65 -1.06 -2.94
N TYR A 220 3.70 -1.88 -1.90
CA TYR A 220 3.92 -1.41 -0.53
C TYR A 220 4.84 -2.32 0.26
N MET A 221 5.44 -1.78 1.32
CA MET A 221 6.10 -2.56 2.36
C MET A 221 5.18 -2.65 3.57
N ALA A 222 5.18 -3.77 4.27
CA ALA A 222 4.40 -3.94 5.49
C ALA A 222 5.31 -4.22 6.69
N PRO A 223 4.87 -3.81 7.90
CA PRO A 223 5.63 -4.11 9.10
C PRO A 223 5.46 -5.57 9.50
N SER A 224 6.48 -6.09 10.18
CA SER A 224 6.31 -7.30 10.97
C SER A 224 5.41 -7.01 12.17
N LEU A 225 4.35 -7.81 12.30
CA LEU A 225 3.46 -7.77 13.47
C LEU A 225 3.75 -8.94 14.42
N VAL A 226 4.82 -9.69 14.18
CA VAL A 226 5.26 -10.79 15.02
C VAL A 226 6.24 -10.27 16.07
N GLY A 227 6.16 -10.82 17.28
CA GLY A 227 7.02 -10.45 18.40
C GLY A 227 6.52 -9.24 19.19
N VAL A 228 7.26 -8.88 20.24
CA VAL A 228 6.85 -7.87 21.23
C VAL A 228 6.63 -6.50 20.59
N GLU A 229 7.55 -6.07 19.73
CA GLU A 229 7.48 -4.76 19.09
C GLU A 229 6.37 -4.69 18.02
N GLY A 230 6.16 -5.79 17.28
CA GLY A 230 5.04 -5.91 16.34
C GLY A 230 3.68 -5.82 17.03
N GLU A 231 3.55 -6.45 18.21
CA GLU A 231 2.34 -6.37 19.03
C GLU A 231 2.11 -4.97 19.60
N LYS A 232 3.16 -4.29 20.08
CA LYS A 232 3.06 -2.88 20.49
C LYS A 232 2.59 -1.98 19.33
N LEU A 233 3.17 -2.14 18.15
CA LEU A 233 2.77 -1.40 16.95
C LEU A 233 1.29 -1.64 16.62
N ARG A 234 0.84 -2.90 16.68
CA ARG A 234 -0.56 -3.28 16.46
C ARG A 234 -1.49 -2.58 17.47
N LEU A 235 -1.19 -2.70 18.76
CA LEU A 235 -2.00 -2.09 19.84
C LEU A 235 -2.08 -0.57 19.72
N ILE A 236 -0.96 0.10 19.44
CA ILE A 236 -0.91 1.56 19.23
C ILE A 236 -1.76 1.95 18.02
N SER A 237 -1.59 1.24 16.91
CA SER A 237 -2.29 1.53 15.66
C SER A 237 -3.80 1.33 15.81
N ASP A 238 -4.21 0.23 16.46
CA ASP A 238 -5.60 -0.08 16.76
C ASP A 238 -6.21 0.95 17.72
N LEU A 239 -5.51 1.32 18.81
CA LEU A 239 -5.99 2.31 19.76
C LEU A 239 -6.29 3.64 19.07
N VAL A 240 -5.34 4.16 18.29
CA VAL A 240 -5.51 5.44 17.58
C VAL A 240 -6.63 5.33 16.54
N HIS A 241 -6.61 4.30 15.69
CA HIS A 241 -7.61 4.11 14.64
C HIS A 241 -9.03 4.00 15.23
N GLN A 242 -9.23 3.13 16.21
CA GLN A 242 -10.55 2.90 16.81
C GLN A 242 -11.05 4.13 17.55
N THR A 243 -10.18 4.87 18.22
CA THR A 243 -10.57 6.12 18.89
C THR A 243 -11.03 7.16 17.89
N PHE A 244 -10.23 7.44 16.86
CA PHE A 244 -10.61 8.42 15.83
C PHE A 244 -11.84 8.00 15.01
N LYS A 245 -12.04 6.70 14.82
CA LYS A 245 -13.26 6.16 14.20
C LYS A 245 -14.49 6.35 15.08
N ARG A 246 -14.38 6.07 16.38
CA ARG A 246 -15.47 6.26 17.37
C ARG A 246 -15.89 7.71 17.51
N GLU A 247 -14.91 8.63 17.51
CA GLU A 247 -15.14 10.08 17.58
C GLU A 247 -15.59 10.68 16.22
N GLY A 248 -15.82 9.85 15.21
CA GLY A 248 -16.39 10.26 13.93
C GLY A 248 -15.42 10.95 12.95
N TYR A 249 -14.12 11.00 13.27
CA TYR A 249 -13.10 11.55 12.36
C TYR A 249 -12.81 10.64 11.17
N VAL A 250 -12.65 9.34 11.43
CA VAL A 250 -12.35 8.36 10.38
C VAL A 250 -13.64 7.76 9.84
N THR A 251 -13.95 8.05 8.58
CA THR A 251 -15.16 7.54 7.91
C THR A 251 -14.91 6.28 7.07
N ASP A 252 -13.65 5.83 6.95
CA ASP A 252 -13.33 4.60 6.23
C ASP A 252 -13.89 3.39 7.00
N THR A 253 -14.63 2.54 6.31
CA THR A 253 -15.26 1.35 6.89
C THR A 253 -14.36 0.12 6.82
N ARG A 254 -13.30 0.17 6.02
CA ARG A 254 -12.38 -0.95 5.83
C ARG A 254 -11.55 -1.20 7.10
N PRO A 255 -11.11 -2.45 7.33
CA PRO A 255 -10.16 -2.73 8.40
C PRO A 255 -8.85 -1.96 8.21
N LEU A 256 -8.23 -1.55 9.31
CA LEU A 256 -6.90 -0.97 9.28
C LEU A 256 -5.89 -1.99 8.73
N LYS A 257 -5.10 -1.57 7.75
CA LYS A 257 -3.99 -2.34 7.20
C LYS A 257 -2.75 -1.46 7.17
N LEU A 258 -1.78 -1.77 8.02
CA LEU A 258 -0.51 -1.05 8.05
C LEU A 258 0.33 -1.41 6.83
N HIS A 259 0.65 -0.39 6.04
CA HIS A 259 1.53 -0.49 4.89
C HIS A 259 2.16 0.87 4.59
N CYS A 260 3.34 0.86 4.00
CA CYS A 260 4.01 2.03 3.48
C CYS A 260 4.09 1.92 1.96
N THR A 261 3.41 2.84 1.27
CA THR A 261 3.32 2.79 -0.19
C THR A 261 4.66 3.18 -0.83
N VAL A 262 5.14 2.33 -1.75
CA VAL A 262 6.37 2.53 -2.53
C VAL A 262 6.05 3.01 -3.93
N LEU A 263 5.08 2.37 -4.60
CA LEU A 263 4.57 2.76 -5.92
C LEU A 263 3.06 2.95 -5.86
N ASN A 264 2.53 3.99 -6.52
CA ASN A 264 1.09 4.23 -6.64
C ASN A 264 0.70 4.74 -8.02
N ALA A 265 0.10 3.87 -8.83
CA ALA A 265 -0.34 4.16 -10.19
C ALA A 265 -1.40 5.27 -10.28
N SER A 266 -2.11 5.60 -9.20
CA SER A 266 -3.05 6.73 -9.20
C SER A 266 -2.34 8.09 -9.34
N HIS A 267 -1.04 8.15 -9.05
CA HIS A 267 -0.22 9.36 -9.20
C HIS A 267 0.33 9.54 -10.62
N ARG A 268 0.09 8.58 -11.52
CA ARG A 268 0.66 8.59 -12.87
C ARG A 268 0.35 9.89 -13.62
N ARG A 269 1.36 10.37 -14.35
CA ARG A 269 1.27 11.49 -15.29
C ARG A 269 1.58 11.01 -16.71
N PRO A 270 0.90 11.58 -17.73
CA PRO A 270 -0.24 12.49 -17.65
C PRO A 270 -1.52 11.84 -17.05
N PRO A 271 -2.52 12.65 -16.61
CA PRO A 271 -3.71 12.14 -15.92
C PRO A 271 -4.52 11.07 -16.66
N ARG A 272 -4.48 11.05 -17.99
CA ARG A 272 -5.18 10.07 -18.82
C ARG A 272 -4.75 8.62 -18.59
N PHE A 273 -3.58 8.39 -18.00
CA PHE A 273 -3.05 7.07 -17.67
C PHE A 273 -3.15 6.75 -16.17
N ARG A 274 -3.84 7.59 -15.38
CA ARG A 274 -3.97 7.35 -13.93
C ARG A 274 -4.66 6.02 -13.67
N GLY A 275 -4.04 5.22 -12.82
CA GLY A 275 -4.53 3.88 -12.48
C GLY A 275 -4.11 2.79 -13.47
N ASP A 276 -3.39 3.11 -14.55
CA ASP A 276 -2.75 2.08 -15.38
C ASP A 276 -1.74 1.31 -14.53
N PRO A 277 -1.85 -0.02 -14.46
CA PRO A 277 -1.01 -0.81 -13.57
C PRO A 277 0.43 -0.92 -14.07
N PHE A 278 1.32 -1.35 -13.17
CA PHE A 278 2.67 -1.81 -13.50
C PHE A 278 2.75 -3.33 -13.33
N SER A 279 3.68 -3.96 -14.06
CA SER A 279 3.94 -5.40 -13.96
C SER A 279 4.73 -5.69 -12.68
N TYR A 280 4.08 -6.34 -11.72
CA TYR A 280 4.76 -6.82 -10.52
C TYR A 280 5.65 -8.03 -10.83
N SER A 281 5.23 -8.87 -11.78
CA SER A 281 6.06 -9.99 -12.26
C SER A 281 7.42 -9.52 -12.80
N ASP A 282 7.47 -8.38 -13.49
CA ASP A 282 8.74 -7.85 -14.01
C ASP A 282 9.66 -7.38 -12.85
N ILE A 283 9.08 -6.80 -11.79
CA ILE A 283 9.82 -6.43 -10.57
C ILE A 283 10.45 -7.67 -9.94
N LEU A 284 9.67 -8.75 -9.77
CA LEU A 284 10.15 -10.01 -9.21
C LEU A 284 11.28 -10.63 -10.04
N LYS A 285 11.13 -10.66 -11.37
CA LYS A 285 12.11 -11.25 -12.30
C LYS A 285 13.39 -10.45 -12.41
N SER A 286 13.35 -9.14 -12.18
CA SER A 286 14.52 -8.25 -12.37
C SER A 286 15.60 -8.35 -11.29
N GLY A 287 15.36 -9.05 -10.18
CA GLY A 287 16.32 -9.18 -9.07
C GLY A 287 16.56 -7.90 -8.24
N ILE A 288 15.87 -6.80 -8.55
CA ILE A 288 16.06 -5.51 -7.87
C ILE A 288 15.64 -5.49 -6.40
N LEU A 289 14.86 -6.48 -5.95
CA LEU A 289 14.49 -6.56 -4.54
C LEU A 289 15.71 -6.76 -3.62
N SER A 290 16.83 -7.24 -4.16
CA SER A 290 18.11 -7.32 -3.46
C SER A 290 18.65 -5.96 -2.97
N TYR A 291 18.23 -4.84 -3.57
CA TYR A 291 18.61 -3.49 -3.10
C TYR A 291 17.92 -3.07 -1.80
N LEU A 292 16.88 -3.81 -1.37
CA LEU A 292 16.19 -3.56 -0.11
C LEU A 292 16.95 -4.14 1.09
N SER A 293 17.85 -5.10 0.87
CA SER A 293 18.67 -5.70 1.92
C SER A 293 19.84 -4.78 2.30
N PRO A 294 20.11 -4.57 3.61
CA PRO A 294 21.15 -3.66 4.08
C PRO A 294 22.56 -4.14 3.75
N THR A 295 22.77 -5.46 3.66
CA THR A 295 24.05 -6.10 3.33
C THR A 295 24.35 -6.13 1.84
N SER A 296 23.47 -5.57 1.01
CA SER A 296 23.67 -5.56 -0.42
C SER A 296 24.83 -4.61 -0.77
N ASN A 297 26.02 -5.20 -0.88
CA ASN A 297 27.17 -4.62 -1.58
C ASN A 297 26.92 -4.57 -3.10
N ALA A 298 25.64 -4.59 -3.53
CA ALA A 298 25.30 -4.54 -4.94
C ALA A 298 26.01 -3.33 -5.57
N PRO A 299 26.75 -3.55 -6.67
CA PRO A 299 27.44 -2.48 -7.35
C PRO A 299 26.42 -1.38 -7.72
N PRO A 300 26.85 -0.11 -7.80
CA PRO A 300 25.98 0.97 -8.18
C PRO A 300 25.25 0.58 -9.48
N PRO A 301 23.95 0.89 -9.61
CA PRO A 301 23.08 0.27 -10.61
C PRO A 301 23.50 0.56 -12.08
N ASN A 302 24.44 1.50 -12.29
CA ASN A 302 25.14 1.74 -13.54
C ASN A 302 26.10 0.62 -13.97
N GLN A 303 26.38 -0.38 -13.13
CA GLN A 303 27.28 -1.52 -13.39
C GLN A 303 26.55 -2.87 -13.43
N ILE A 304 25.23 -2.90 -13.54
CA ILE A 304 24.48 -4.15 -13.75
C ILE A 304 24.77 -4.65 -15.18
N THR A 305 25.91 -5.31 -15.37
CA THR A 305 26.20 -6.08 -16.58
C THR A 305 25.28 -7.30 -16.58
N THR A 306 24.46 -7.42 -17.62
CA THR A 306 23.37 -8.40 -17.80
C THR A 306 23.80 -9.86 -17.93
N ASN A 307 24.92 -10.26 -17.34
CA ASN A 307 25.45 -11.62 -17.39
C ASN A 307 24.86 -12.52 -16.28
N ALA A 308 23.58 -12.34 -15.94
CA ALA A 308 22.87 -13.23 -15.04
C ALA A 308 22.45 -14.50 -15.79
N SER A 309 23.42 -15.38 -16.05
CA SER A 309 23.13 -16.80 -16.26
C SER A 309 22.50 -17.32 -14.96
N SER A 310 21.36 -17.98 -15.08
CA SER A 310 20.51 -18.49 -14.00
C SER A 310 21.29 -19.20 -12.86
N THR A 311 21.61 -18.48 -11.78
CA THR A 311 21.99 -19.10 -10.52
C THR A 311 21.02 -18.66 -9.43
N GLY A 312 20.11 -19.58 -9.09
CA GLY A 312 19.41 -19.68 -7.81
C GLY A 312 18.51 -18.50 -7.42
N ILE A 313 17.26 -18.51 -7.88
CA ILE A 313 16.18 -17.89 -7.10
C ILE A 313 16.15 -18.62 -5.74
N PRO A 314 16.15 -17.91 -4.58
CA PRO A 314 15.92 -18.57 -3.30
C PRO A 314 14.52 -19.19 -3.32
N ASN A 315 14.46 -20.52 -3.39
CA ASN A 315 13.23 -21.30 -3.28
C ASN A 315 12.63 -21.05 -1.89
N ALA A 316 11.60 -20.22 -1.82
CA ALA A 316 10.73 -20.18 -0.65
C ALA A 316 9.95 -21.51 -0.60
N SER A 317 10.44 -22.45 0.21
CA SER A 317 9.84 -23.77 0.39
C SER A 317 8.46 -23.65 1.05
N LEU A 318 7.41 -23.81 0.27
CA LEU A 318 6.04 -23.99 0.75
C LEU A 318 5.82 -25.46 1.10
N ASN A 319 5.66 -25.76 2.39
CA ASN A 319 5.28 -27.09 2.86
C ASN A 319 3.78 -27.32 2.60
N SER A 320 3.43 -28.21 1.67
CA SER A 320 2.06 -28.66 1.43
C SER A 320 1.85 -30.09 1.92
N THR A 321 1.06 -30.25 2.98
CA THR A 321 0.63 -31.54 3.54
C THR A 321 -0.40 -32.20 2.61
N THR A 322 -0.09 -33.40 2.13
CA THR A 322 -0.96 -34.23 1.29
C THR A 322 -2.06 -34.92 2.09
N SER A 323 -3.30 -34.82 1.61
CA SER A 323 -4.44 -35.64 2.05
C SER A 323 -5.01 -36.35 0.81
N LEU A 324 -4.99 -37.69 0.85
CA LEU A 324 -5.58 -38.59 -0.13
C LEU A 324 -7.10 -38.71 0.11
N GLY A 325 -7.89 -38.63 -0.96
CA GLY A 325 -9.34 -38.84 -0.90
C GLY A 325 -9.98 -39.04 -2.29
N SER A 326 -10.26 -40.30 -2.58
CA SER A 326 -11.08 -40.95 -3.63
C SER A 326 -12.10 -40.17 -4.48
N HIS A 327 -12.09 -40.52 -5.78
CA HIS A 327 -13.15 -40.40 -6.81
C HIS A 327 -14.50 -41.03 -6.39
N PRO A 328 -15.67 -40.55 -6.89
CA PRO A 328 -16.23 -41.10 -8.16
C PRO A 328 -17.12 -40.18 -9.05
N LYS A 329 -17.19 -40.61 -10.32
CA LYS A 329 -18.29 -40.60 -11.32
C LYS A 329 -18.90 -39.29 -11.85
N THR A 330 -18.82 -39.20 -13.17
CA THR A 330 -19.37 -38.27 -14.17
C THR A 330 -20.90 -38.30 -14.25
N PRO A 331 -21.54 -37.13 -14.46
CA PRO A 331 -22.56 -37.06 -15.50
C PRO A 331 -22.56 -35.77 -16.36
N GLU A 332 -23.04 -35.98 -17.59
CA GLU A 332 -23.77 -35.11 -18.52
C GLU A 332 -23.25 -33.74 -19.00
N ARG A 333 -23.25 -33.66 -20.33
CA ARG A 333 -22.72 -32.64 -21.24
C ARG A 333 -23.78 -31.55 -21.48
N SER A 334 -23.78 -30.51 -20.66
CA SER A 334 -24.47 -29.25 -20.95
C SER A 334 -23.49 -28.24 -21.59
N LYS A 335 -23.85 -27.68 -22.75
CA LYS A 335 -23.08 -26.67 -23.48
C LYS A 335 -23.26 -25.29 -22.81
N SER A 336 -22.75 -25.11 -21.60
CA SER A 336 -22.60 -23.79 -20.97
C SER A 336 -21.17 -23.29 -21.26
N ARG A 337 -21.04 -22.08 -21.82
CA ARG A 337 -19.73 -21.43 -22.00
C ARG A 337 -19.11 -21.20 -20.62
N PRO A 338 -17.98 -21.84 -20.26
CA PRO A 338 -17.37 -21.62 -18.97
C PRO A 338 -16.56 -20.33 -19.04
N ASN A 339 -17.21 -19.19 -18.81
CA ASN A 339 -16.50 -17.94 -18.54
C ASN A 339 -16.14 -17.85 -17.05
N ALA A 340 -15.64 -18.97 -16.50
CA ALA A 340 -15.10 -19.02 -15.16
C ALA A 340 -13.76 -18.29 -15.20
N LYS A 341 -13.78 -16.99 -14.87
CA LYS A 341 -12.58 -16.25 -14.48
C LYS A 341 -11.94 -17.05 -13.34
N ARG A 342 -10.93 -17.87 -13.65
CA ARG A 342 -10.02 -18.43 -12.66
C ARG A 342 -9.41 -17.22 -11.95
N SER A 343 -9.92 -16.88 -10.77
CA SER A 343 -9.20 -15.98 -9.89
C SER A 343 -7.98 -16.77 -9.42
N SER A 344 -6.84 -16.54 -10.06
CA SER A 344 -5.58 -16.96 -9.49
C SER A 344 -5.50 -16.40 -8.07
N ALA A 345 -5.10 -17.23 -7.11
CA ALA A 345 -4.84 -16.75 -5.76
C ALA A 345 -3.87 -15.55 -5.83
N PRO A 346 -4.03 -14.53 -4.97
CA PRO A 346 -3.07 -13.44 -4.91
C PRO A 346 -1.67 -14.01 -4.65
N PRO A 347 -0.61 -13.41 -5.23
CA PRO A 347 0.75 -13.85 -4.96
C PRO A 347 1.05 -13.73 -3.46
N LEU A 348 1.92 -14.60 -2.96
CA LEU A 348 2.40 -14.47 -1.59
C LEU A 348 3.29 -13.22 -1.47
N PRO A 349 3.23 -12.52 -0.32
CA PRO A 349 4.16 -11.45 -0.03
C PRO A 349 5.62 -11.93 -0.13
N VAL A 350 6.49 -11.08 -0.65
CA VAL A 350 7.92 -11.40 -0.76
C VAL A 350 8.61 -10.93 0.51
N PRO A 351 9.28 -11.82 1.26
CA PRO A 351 10.03 -11.43 2.44
C PRO A 351 11.17 -10.49 2.03
N ILE A 352 11.35 -9.43 2.80
CA ILE A 352 12.46 -8.49 2.67
C ILE A 352 13.18 -8.43 4.02
N ASP A 353 14.50 -8.40 3.96
CA ASP A 353 15.32 -8.36 5.17
C ASP A 353 15.73 -6.91 5.45
N PHE A 354 14.80 -6.06 5.92
CA PHE A 354 15.18 -4.79 6.56
C PHE A 354 15.52 -5.07 8.02
N ARG A 355 16.76 -5.50 8.27
CA ARG A 355 17.24 -5.74 9.65
C ARG A 355 17.26 -4.49 10.51
N ASP A 356 17.31 -3.31 9.88
CA ASP A 356 17.37 -2.05 10.59
C ASP A 356 16.01 -1.71 11.21
N GLU A 357 15.96 -1.82 12.53
CA GLU A 357 14.80 -1.41 13.31
C GLU A 357 14.58 0.10 13.19
N VAL A 358 13.35 0.50 12.90
CA VAL A 358 12.95 1.90 12.86
C VAL A 358 12.48 2.34 14.23
N GLY A 359 13.22 3.26 14.84
CA GLY A 359 12.73 3.98 16.01
C GLY A 359 11.57 4.90 15.63
N VAL A 360 10.36 4.54 16.05
CA VAL A 360 9.18 5.40 15.89
C VAL A 360 9.15 6.40 17.05
N GLN A 361 9.24 7.69 16.69
CA GLN A 361 9.35 8.78 17.65
C GLN A 361 8.03 9.51 17.90
N GLU A 362 7.10 9.48 16.94
CA GLU A 362 5.86 10.23 17.04
C GLU A 362 4.71 9.63 16.21
N ILE A 363 3.49 10.06 16.54
CA ILE A 363 2.30 9.93 15.71
C ILE A 363 1.85 11.34 15.35
N GLY A 364 1.69 11.62 14.07
CA GLY A 364 1.39 12.95 13.55
C GLY A 364 0.06 13.03 12.83
N LEU A 365 -0.50 14.24 12.77
CA LEU A 365 -1.63 14.62 11.92
C LEU A 365 -1.13 15.47 10.76
N TRP A 366 -1.35 15.03 9.52
CA TRP A 366 -0.73 15.63 8.33
C TRP A 366 -1.76 16.05 7.28
N ILE A 367 -1.43 17.05 6.47
CA ILE A 367 -2.27 17.57 5.39
C ILE A 367 -2.13 16.70 4.13
N MET A 368 -3.23 16.15 3.63
CA MET A 368 -3.25 15.29 2.44
C MET A 368 -2.88 16.07 1.17
N GLY A 369 -1.98 15.50 0.37
CA GLY A 369 -1.55 16.10 -0.91
C GLY A 369 -0.58 17.29 -0.76
N SER A 370 -0.31 17.74 0.46
CA SER A 370 0.68 18.78 0.75
C SER A 370 2.11 18.32 0.43
N ARG A 371 2.99 19.31 0.24
CA ARG A 371 4.43 19.15 0.03
C ARG A 371 5.16 20.22 0.83
N GLY A 372 5.94 19.79 1.82
CA GLY A 372 6.84 20.65 2.58
C GLY A 372 8.08 21.05 1.77
N PRO A 373 8.99 21.83 2.38
CA PRO A 373 10.23 22.28 1.73
C PRO A 373 11.11 21.16 1.19
N ASN A 374 11.00 19.98 1.81
CA ASN A 374 11.75 18.78 1.48
C ASN A 374 10.88 17.71 0.80
N ASN A 375 9.73 18.09 0.23
CA ASN A 375 8.76 17.19 -0.39
C ASN A 375 8.09 16.17 0.56
N GLU A 376 8.24 16.34 1.88
CA GLU A 376 7.50 15.66 2.93
C GLU A 376 6.03 16.11 2.98
N TYR A 377 5.21 15.46 3.80
CA TYR A 377 3.89 16.00 4.12
C TYR A 377 4.01 17.14 5.14
N VAL A 378 3.17 18.16 4.99
CA VAL A 378 3.07 19.25 5.98
C VAL A 378 2.37 18.71 7.24
N SER A 379 3.09 18.72 8.35
CA SER A 379 2.59 18.30 9.66
C SER A 379 1.78 19.41 10.32
N CYS A 380 0.63 19.06 10.88
CA CYS A 380 -0.18 19.93 11.76
C CYS A 380 0.25 19.80 13.24
N GLY A 381 1.16 18.88 13.56
CA GLY A 381 1.55 18.51 14.92
C GLY A 381 1.31 17.02 15.20
N GLY A 382 1.61 16.60 16.44
CA GLY A 382 1.54 15.19 16.82
C GLY A 382 1.81 14.95 18.30
N VAL A 383 2.01 13.69 18.64
CA VAL A 383 2.42 13.22 19.97
C VAL A 383 3.69 12.39 19.87
N LYS A 384 4.67 12.68 20.72
CA LYS A 384 5.89 11.87 20.83
C LYS A 384 5.62 10.58 21.59
N LEU A 385 6.28 9.51 21.16
CA LEU A 385 6.30 8.18 21.75
C LEU A 385 7.60 8.05 22.55
N GLY A 386 7.53 8.15 23.88
CA GLY A 386 8.70 8.21 24.77
C GLY A 386 8.85 9.57 25.44
#